data_AF-A0A9D2UCE1-F1
#
_entry.id   AF-A0A9D2UCE1-F1
#
_cell.length_a   1.000
_cell.length_b   1.000
_cell.length_c   1.000
_cell.angle_alpha   90.00
_cell.angle_beta   90.00
_cell.angle_gamma   90.00
#
_symmetry.space_group_name_H-M   'P 1'
#
loop_
_entity.id
_entity.type
_entity.pdbx_description
1 polymer ?
#
loop_
_entity_poly.entity_id
_entity_poly.type
_entity_poly.pdbx_seq_one_letter_code
_entity_poly.pdbx_strand_id
1 'polypeptide(L)'
;MSYTSSNTIRTVAAREISVAVRNKGIIFSLIITLILAIGGIGVASYFNTREDAAPALAVVGISTEEFRQVQDALGENVEKLSVADATGRDAAEAAVKEDIDAALIKTDEGYELLSDGQPKSSIQATVAAVTSTLTQNEALDKLGINPQEFGEAMGAANVKTMDISEDPVEEQMGAIVTVMLGMMLMTFFIMLFAGNIGGRITEEKSSRVVEIILASVRPLDFLAGKLIGNTIVGLVAT
;
A
#
# COMPACT_ATOMS: atom_id res chain seq x y z
N MET A 1 13.98 26.69 -50.76
CA MET A 1 13.80 25.26 -50.46
C MET A 1 12.60 24.77 -51.25
N SER A 2 12.76 23.72 -52.04
CA SER A 2 11.62 23.09 -52.72
C SER A 2 10.68 22.49 -51.69
N TYR A 3 9.39 22.80 -51.79
CA TYR A 3 8.36 22.24 -50.93
C TYR A 3 8.34 20.70 -51.05
N THR A 4 8.29 20.01 -49.93
CA THR A 4 8.14 18.55 -49.86
C THR A 4 7.28 18.21 -48.65
N SER A 5 6.19 17.47 -48.85
CA SER A 5 5.21 17.18 -47.79
C SER A 5 5.83 16.59 -46.52
N SER A 6 6.77 15.65 -46.66
CA SER A 6 7.48 15.05 -45.51
C SER A 6 8.26 16.07 -44.67
N ASN A 7 8.99 16.98 -45.32
CA ASN A 7 9.76 18.02 -44.63
C ASN A 7 8.84 19.04 -43.93
N THR A 8 7.71 19.37 -44.56
CA THR A 8 6.69 20.25 -43.97
C THR A 8 6.08 19.61 -42.73
N ILE A 9 5.62 18.36 -42.83
CA ILE A 9 5.03 17.60 -41.71
C ILE A 9 6.01 17.53 -40.54
N ARG A 10 7.28 17.19 -40.80
CA ARG A 10 8.32 17.11 -39.77
C ARG A 10 8.58 18.46 -39.10
N THR A 11 8.62 19.54 -39.87
CA THR A 11 8.88 20.89 -39.33
C THR A 11 7.72 21.36 -38.45
N VAL A 12 6.48 21.11 -38.88
CA VAL A 12 5.29 21.42 -38.09
C VAL A 12 5.25 20.57 -36.82
N ALA A 13 5.51 19.26 -36.91
CA ALA A 13 5.56 18.38 -35.74
C ALA A 13 6.63 18.83 -34.72
N ALA A 14 7.84 19.15 -35.18
CA ALA A 14 8.93 19.63 -34.32
C ALA A 14 8.58 20.95 -33.62
N ARG A 15 7.93 21.87 -34.35
CA ARG A 15 7.41 23.12 -33.76
C ARG A 15 6.37 22.83 -32.70
N GLU A 16 5.40 21.96 -32.97
CA GLU A 16 4.34 21.64 -32.02
C GLU A 16 4.88 20.99 -30.75
N ILE A 17 5.84 20.07 -30.88
CA ILE A 17 6.55 19.48 -29.73
C ILE A 17 7.25 20.59 -28.93
N SER A 18 7.99 21.49 -29.59
CA SER A 18 8.71 22.58 -28.91
C SER A 18 7.77 23.54 -28.18
N VAL A 19 6.62 23.87 -28.77
CA VAL A 19 5.60 24.71 -28.16
C VAL A 19 4.97 24.01 -26.96
N ALA A 20 4.65 22.72 -27.08
CA ALA A 20 4.04 21.96 -26.01
C ALA A 20 4.98 21.78 -24.80
N VAL A 21 6.25 21.44 -25.05
CA VAL A 21 7.27 21.26 -24.00
C VAL A 21 7.61 22.58 -23.29
N ARG A 22 7.43 23.73 -23.95
CA ARG A 22 7.64 25.06 -23.34
C ARG A 22 6.37 25.63 -22.71
N ASN A 23 5.23 24.97 -22.85
CA ASN A 23 3.98 25.46 -22.29
C ASN A 23 3.95 25.24 -20.78
N LYS A 24 3.91 26.35 -20.02
CA LYS A 24 3.88 26.34 -18.55
C LYS A 24 2.70 25.55 -17.99
N GLY A 25 1.55 25.54 -18.65
CA GLY A 25 0.38 24.77 -18.23
C GLY A 25 0.63 23.27 -18.26
N ILE A 26 1.22 22.77 -19.36
CA ILE A 26 1.55 21.35 -19.56
C ILE A 26 2.66 20.93 -18.58
N ILE A 27 3.72 21.73 -18.45
CA ILE A 27 4.82 21.45 -17.51
C ILE A 27 4.30 21.44 -16.07
N PHE A 28 3.48 22.42 -15.69
CA PHE A 28 2.90 22.50 -14.35
C PHE A 28 1.99 21.29 -14.06
N SER A 29 1.11 20.92 -15.00
CA SER A 29 0.26 19.73 -14.83
C SER A 29 1.07 18.44 -14.74
N LEU A 30 2.17 18.33 -15.49
CA LEU A 30 3.05 17.16 -15.41
C LEU A 30 3.76 17.09 -14.05
N ILE A 31 4.33 18.21 -13.59
CA ILE A 31 5.03 18.28 -12.30
C ILE A 31 4.07 17.96 -11.15
N ILE A 32 2.87 18.54 -11.12
CA ILE A 32 1.93 18.31 -10.03
C ILE A 32 1.45 16.85 -10.00
N THR A 33 1.19 16.25 -11.16
CA THR A 33 0.81 14.84 -11.24
C THR A 33 1.96 13.93 -10.79
N LEU A 34 3.22 14.22 -11.15
CA LEU A 34 4.38 13.46 -10.67
C LEU A 34 4.54 13.59 -9.15
N ILE A 35 4.37 14.78 -8.59
CA ILE A 35 4.41 15.00 -7.13
C ILE A 35 3.29 14.20 -6.45
N LEU A 36 2.07 14.23 -6.98
CA LEU A 36 0.94 13.47 -6.42
C LEU A 36 1.13 11.96 -6.57
N ALA A 37 1.71 11.48 -7.66
CA ALA A 37 1.99 10.06 -7.88
C ALA A 37 3.08 9.57 -6.92
N ILE A 38 4.22 10.27 -6.85
CA ILE A 38 5.34 9.92 -5.95
C ILE A 38 4.90 10.07 -4.49
N GLY A 39 4.19 11.15 -4.15
CA GLY A 39 3.64 11.37 -2.82
C GLY A 39 2.59 10.34 -2.45
N GLY A 40 1.70 9.98 -3.37
CA GLY A 40 0.69 8.95 -3.18
C GLY A 40 1.30 7.57 -2.96
N ILE A 41 2.30 7.18 -3.76
CA ILE A 41 3.07 5.95 -3.56
C ILE A 41 3.84 6.02 -2.24
N GLY A 42 4.44 7.15 -1.91
CA GLY A 42 5.17 7.35 -0.65
C GLY A 42 4.27 7.24 0.57
N VAL A 43 3.06 7.80 0.52
CA VAL A 43 2.04 7.68 1.57
C VAL A 43 1.52 6.25 1.65
N ALA A 44 1.12 5.65 0.53
CA ALA A 44 0.65 4.27 0.50
C ALA A 44 1.73 3.29 1.00
N SER A 45 2.98 3.48 0.59
CA SER A 45 4.11 2.69 1.10
C SER A 45 4.37 2.98 2.57
N TYR A 46 4.31 4.23 3.02
CA TYR A 46 4.48 4.57 4.43
C TYR A 46 3.43 3.91 5.32
N PHE A 47 2.18 3.82 4.86
CA PHE A 47 1.11 3.11 5.55
C PHE A 47 1.22 1.58 5.40
N ASN A 48 1.69 1.04 4.27
CA ASN A 48 1.87 -0.40 4.07
C ASN A 48 3.14 -0.97 4.74
N THR A 49 4.18 -0.17 4.94
CA THR A 49 5.48 -0.58 5.53
C THR A 49 5.55 -0.27 7.01
N ARG A 50 4.53 0.41 7.58
CA ARG A 50 4.35 0.35 9.01
C ARG A 50 3.90 -1.07 9.35
N GLU A 51 4.85 -1.88 9.80
CA GLU A 51 4.55 -2.75 10.94
C GLU A 51 3.98 -1.81 12.00
N ASP A 52 2.66 -1.86 12.21
CA ASP A 52 2.07 -1.25 13.39
C ASP A 52 2.89 -1.76 14.59
N ALA A 53 3.23 -0.85 15.51
CA ALA A 53 3.97 -1.26 16.70
C ALA A 53 3.24 -2.46 17.32
N ALA A 54 3.93 -3.59 17.44
CA ALA A 54 3.38 -4.85 17.91
C ALA A 54 2.45 -4.59 19.11
N PRO A 55 1.17 -5.00 19.05
CA PRO A 55 0.21 -4.68 20.11
C PRO A 55 0.78 -5.05 21.48
N ALA A 56 0.63 -4.13 22.42
CA ALA A 56 1.21 -4.30 23.75
C ALA A 56 0.34 -5.26 24.57
N LEU A 57 0.99 -6.26 25.19
CA LEU A 57 0.35 -7.22 26.08
C LEU A 57 1.04 -7.19 27.45
N ALA A 58 0.30 -6.86 28.50
CA ALA A 58 0.78 -7.07 29.86
C ALA A 58 0.55 -8.53 30.29
N VAL A 59 1.51 -9.16 30.97
CA VAL A 59 1.35 -10.52 31.52
C VAL A 59 1.52 -10.52 33.03
N VAL A 60 0.67 -11.28 33.73
CA VAL A 60 0.73 -11.47 35.19
C VAL A 60 0.80 -12.96 35.49
N GLY A 61 1.83 -13.39 36.21
CA GLY A 61 2.01 -14.79 36.60
C GLY A 61 2.50 -15.71 35.47
N ILE A 62 3.00 -15.13 34.38
CA ILE A 62 3.61 -15.83 33.24
C ILE A 62 4.98 -15.19 33.00
N SER A 63 6.00 -16.02 32.74
CA SER A 63 7.32 -15.52 32.33
C SER A 63 7.22 -14.85 30.95
N THR A 64 7.61 -13.58 30.87
CA THR A 64 7.68 -12.84 29.60
C THR A 64 8.60 -13.52 28.58
N GLU A 65 9.69 -14.12 29.05
CA GLU A 65 10.64 -14.84 28.22
C GLU A 65 10.04 -16.15 27.66
N GLU A 66 9.30 -16.89 28.49
CA GLU A 66 8.65 -18.14 28.09
C GLU A 66 7.53 -17.86 27.06
N PHE A 67 6.74 -16.80 27.28
CA PHE A 67 5.74 -16.36 26.31
C PHE A 67 6.39 -16.00 24.97
N ARG A 68 7.49 -15.24 24.99
CA ARG A 68 8.21 -14.85 23.77
C ARG A 68 8.78 -16.05 23.02
N GLN A 69 9.36 -17.01 23.74
CA GLN A 69 9.90 -18.23 23.12
C GLN A 69 8.80 -19.06 22.43
N VAL A 70 7.64 -19.21 23.07
CA VAL A 70 6.51 -19.92 22.48
C VAL A 70 5.94 -19.15 21.27
N GLN A 71 5.78 -17.83 21.39
CA GLN A 71 5.33 -16.99 20.28
C GLN A 71 6.29 -17.06 19.08
N ASP A 72 7.60 -16.97 19.33
CA ASP A 72 8.62 -17.04 18.29
C ASP A 72 8.65 -18.43 17.62
N ALA A 73 8.39 -19.50 18.38
CA ALA A 73 8.26 -20.86 17.85
C ALA A 73 7.01 -21.05 16.97
N LEU A 74 5.92 -20.33 17.26
CA LEU A 74 4.72 -20.31 16.43
C LEU A 74 4.92 -19.51 15.13
N GLY A 75 5.88 -18.59 15.11
CA GLY A 75 6.32 -17.86 13.92
C GLY A 75 5.22 -17.02 13.28
N GLU A 76 5.14 -17.04 11.94
CA GLU A 76 4.14 -16.26 11.18
C GLU A 76 2.68 -16.72 11.37
N ASN A 77 2.42 -17.79 12.12
CA ASN A 77 1.05 -18.26 12.40
C ASN A 77 0.33 -17.40 13.45
N VAL A 78 1.04 -16.52 14.16
CA VAL A 78 0.48 -15.65 15.20
C VAL A 78 0.97 -14.22 15.03
N GLU A 79 0.18 -13.25 15.50
CA GLU A 79 0.61 -11.85 15.52
C GLU A 79 1.68 -11.66 16.58
N LYS A 80 2.74 -10.90 16.26
CA LYS A 80 3.78 -10.60 17.24
C LYS A 80 3.23 -9.63 18.27
N LEU A 81 3.19 -10.02 19.53
CA LEU A 81 2.82 -9.16 20.65
C LEU A 81 4.07 -8.63 21.37
N SER A 82 4.01 -7.38 21.81
CA SER A 82 5.03 -6.76 22.65
C SER A 82 4.68 -7.02 24.12
N VAL A 83 5.37 -7.96 24.74
CA VAL A 83 4.99 -8.48 26.06
C VAL A 83 5.78 -7.83 27.18
N ALA A 84 5.08 -7.33 28.20
CA ALA A 84 5.67 -6.74 29.39
C ALA A 84 5.09 -7.38 30.68
N ASP A 85 5.93 -7.54 31.70
CA ASP A 85 5.50 -8.08 32.99
C ASP A 85 4.74 -7.01 33.79
N ALA A 86 3.60 -7.40 34.38
CA ALA A 86 2.84 -6.57 35.30
C ALA A 86 2.85 -7.17 36.71
N THR A 87 3.09 -6.33 37.71
CA THR A 87 3.29 -6.73 39.12
C THR A 87 2.02 -7.20 39.85
N GLY A 88 0.94 -7.50 39.12
CA GLY A 88 -0.35 -7.93 39.66
C GLY A 88 -1.54 -7.46 38.82
N ARG A 89 -2.73 -7.97 39.17
CA ARG A 89 -3.98 -7.68 38.46
C ARG A 89 -4.30 -6.19 38.38
N ASP A 90 -4.22 -5.48 39.51
CA ASP A 90 -4.57 -4.05 39.57
C ASP A 90 -3.67 -3.20 38.67
N ALA A 91 -2.39 -3.55 38.57
CA ALA A 91 -1.42 -2.88 37.70
C ALA A 91 -1.71 -3.18 36.22
N ALA A 92 -2.06 -4.42 35.91
CA ALA A 92 -2.43 -4.84 34.56
C ALA A 92 -3.73 -4.16 34.08
N GLU A 93 -4.74 -4.06 34.95
CA GLU A 93 -5.99 -3.36 34.65
C GLU A 93 -5.79 -1.86 34.45
N ALA A 94 -4.92 -1.23 35.23
CA ALA A 94 -4.57 0.18 35.05
C ALA A 94 -3.85 0.40 33.72
N ALA A 95 -2.90 -0.48 33.37
CA ALA A 95 -2.13 -0.37 32.14
C ALA A 95 -3.00 -0.52 30.88
N VAL A 96 -3.99 -1.43 30.91
CA VAL A 96 -4.97 -1.61 29.82
C VAL A 96 -5.86 -0.38 29.62
N LYS A 97 -6.20 0.33 30.70
CA LYS A 97 -6.99 1.56 30.63
C LYS A 97 -6.20 2.78 30.18
N GLU A 98 -4.88 2.74 30.26
CA GLU A 98 -4.01 3.83 29.83
C GLU A 98 -3.54 3.67 28.38
N ASP A 99 -2.75 2.63 28.08
CA ASP A 99 -2.02 2.56 26.80
C ASP A 99 -1.68 1.13 26.32
N ILE A 100 -2.02 0.09 27.09
CA ILE A 100 -1.74 -1.30 26.69
C ILE A 100 -2.99 -1.91 26.03
N ASP A 101 -2.83 -2.59 24.88
CA ASP A 101 -3.95 -3.17 24.12
C ASP A 101 -4.71 -4.25 24.90
N ALA A 102 -4.00 -5.09 25.67
CA ALA A 102 -4.60 -6.15 26.49
C ALA A 102 -3.71 -6.59 27.66
N ALA A 103 -4.28 -7.31 28.62
CA ALA A 103 -3.55 -7.97 29.69
C ALA A 103 -3.96 -9.44 29.86
N LEU A 104 -2.99 -10.33 29.97
CA LEU A 104 -3.18 -11.76 30.22
C LEU A 104 -2.78 -12.09 31.66
N ILE A 105 -3.72 -12.65 32.42
CA ILE A 105 -3.53 -13.01 33.82
C ILE A 105 -3.66 -14.52 33.99
N LYS A 106 -2.63 -15.15 34.57
CA LYS A 106 -2.71 -16.54 35.01
C LYS A 106 -3.44 -16.62 36.35
N THR A 107 -4.44 -17.49 36.42
CA THR A 107 -5.26 -17.76 37.62
C THR A 107 -5.18 -19.25 37.96
N ASP A 108 -5.72 -19.66 39.11
CA ASP A 108 -5.77 -21.07 39.50
C ASP A 108 -6.67 -21.91 38.59
N GLU A 109 -7.64 -21.28 37.90
CA GLU A 109 -8.59 -21.93 37.00
C GLU A 109 -8.18 -21.84 35.51
N GLY A 110 -7.11 -21.10 35.17
CA GLY A 110 -6.64 -20.95 33.78
C GLY A 110 -6.08 -19.56 33.50
N TYR A 111 -6.56 -18.93 32.41
CA TYR A 111 -6.10 -17.62 31.96
C TYR A 111 -7.28 -16.67 31.72
N GLU A 112 -7.12 -15.42 32.14
CA GLU A 112 -8.06 -14.34 31.86
C GLU A 112 -7.40 -13.30 30.95
N LEU A 113 -8.09 -12.93 29.86
CA LEU A 113 -7.68 -11.84 28.97
C LEU A 113 -8.54 -10.61 29.24
N LEU A 114 -7.91 -9.52 29.65
CA LEU A 114 -8.51 -8.22 29.90
C LEU A 114 -8.20 -7.27 28.74
N SER A 115 -9.18 -6.49 28.34
CA SER A 115 -9.05 -5.43 27.35
C SER A 115 -10.05 -4.31 27.66
N ASP A 116 -9.75 -3.08 27.25
CA ASP A 116 -10.74 -2.00 27.30
C ASP A 116 -11.70 -2.15 26.10
N GLY A 117 -12.81 -2.87 26.34
CA GLY A 117 -13.74 -3.28 25.29
C GLY A 117 -13.44 -4.69 24.75
N GLN A 118 -13.79 -4.94 23.49
CA GLN A 118 -13.53 -6.23 22.84
C GLN A 118 -12.08 -6.31 22.35
N PRO A 119 -11.32 -7.36 22.71
CA PRO A 119 -9.95 -7.50 22.26
C PRO A 119 -9.91 -7.79 20.76
N LYS A 120 -8.88 -7.30 20.06
CA LYS A 120 -8.66 -7.62 18.63
C LYS A 120 -8.58 -9.14 18.45
N SER A 121 -9.20 -9.66 17.39
CA SER A 121 -9.26 -11.11 17.12
C SER A 121 -7.87 -11.74 16.98
N SER A 122 -6.90 -10.98 16.46
CA SER A 122 -5.51 -11.39 16.31
C SER A 122 -4.76 -11.55 17.65
N ILE A 123 -5.00 -10.63 18.61
CA ILE A 123 -4.52 -10.76 20.01
C ILE A 123 -5.13 -12.00 20.65
N GLN A 124 -6.45 -12.21 20.51
CA GLN A 124 -7.13 -13.38 21.06
C GLN A 124 -6.56 -14.70 20.50
N ALA A 125 -6.37 -14.77 19.18
CA ALA A 125 -5.81 -15.94 18.53
C ALA A 125 -4.39 -16.25 19.01
N THR A 126 -3.54 -15.22 19.12
CA THR A 126 -2.16 -15.34 19.60
C THR A 126 -2.12 -15.81 21.05
N VAL A 127 -2.87 -15.14 21.94
CA VAL A 127 -2.95 -15.50 23.36
C VAL A 127 -3.47 -16.93 23.54
N ALA A 128 -4.50 -17.34 22.80
CA ALA A 128 -5.04 -18.70 22.85
C ALA A 128 -4.01 -19.75 22.41
N ALA A 129 -3.30 -19.50 21.30
CA ALA A 129 -2.26 -20.40 20.81
C ALA A 129 -1.12 -20.54 21.82
N VAL A 130 -0.59 -19.41 22.33
CA VAL A 130 0.52 -19.41 23.28
C VAL A 130 0.13 -20.10 24.59
N THR A 131 -1.01 -19.75 25.18
CA THR A 131 -1.48 -20.37 26.43
C THR A 131 -1.79 -21.86 26.28
N SER A 132 -2.32 -22.29 25.13
CA SER A 132 -2.49 -23.72 24.81
C SER A 132 -1.15 -24.46 24.80
N THR A 133 -0.11 -23.90 24.20
CA THR A 133 1.23 -24.51 24.21
C THR A 133 1.85 -24.49 25.61
N LEU A 134 1.71 -23.41 26.38
CA LEU A 134 2.22 -23.33 27.75
C LEU A 134 1.56 -24.38 28.66
N THR A 135 0.23 -24.50 28.62
CA THR A 135 -0.50 -25.51 29.41
C THR A 135 -0.17 -26.93 29.00
N GLN A 136 0.07 -27.16 27.70
CA GLN A 136 0.53 -28.45 27.20
C GLN A 136 1.91 -28.80 27.75
N ASN A 137 2.86 -27.86 27.74
CA ASN A 137 4.20 -28.06 28.28
C ASN A 137 4.15 -28.37 29.78
N GLU A 138 3.36 -27.62 30.56
CA GLU A 138 3.16 -27.90 31.99
C GLU A 138 2.55 -29.29 32.26
N ALA A 139 1.62 -29.74 31.41
CA ALA A 139 1.03 -31.07 31.52
C ALA A 139 2.05 -32.18 31.21
N LEU A 140 2.92 -31.97 30.21
CA LEU A 140 4.00 -32.90 29.87
C LEU A 140 5.03 -33.00 30.99
N ASP A 141 5.41 -31.86 31.59
CA ASP A 141 6.33 -31.81 32.72
C ASP A 141 5.79 -32.58 33.93
N LYS A 142 4.49 -32.44 34.24
CA LYS A 142 3.83 -33.22 35.31
C LYS A 142 3.85 -34.73 35.08
N LEU A 143 3.92 -35.15 33.81
CA LEU A 143 4.03 -36.56 33.40
C LEU A 143 5.48 -37.02 33.29
N GLY A 144 6.46 -36.13 33.53
CA GLY A 144 7.88 -36.42 33.39
C GLY A 144 8.34 -36.57 31.93
N ILE A 145 7.57 -36.02 30.98
CA ILE A 145 7.90 -36.03 29.56
C ILE A 145 8.54 -34.69 29.22
N ASN A 146 9.74 -34.71 28.61
CA ASN A 146 10.39 -33.49 28.16
C ASN A 146 9.60 -32.87 27.00
N PRO A 147 9.10 -31.62 27.11
CA PRO A 147 8.32 -30.97 26.06
C PRO A 147 9.06 -30.84 24.72
N GLN A 148 10.39 -30.67 24.76
CA GLN A 148 11.20 -30.55 23.55
C GLN A 148 11.29 -31.88 22.79
N GLU A 149 11.52 -32.99 23.49
CA GLU A 149 11.53 -34.32 22.89
C GLU A 149 10.14 -34.69 22.34
N PHE A 150 9.08 -34.29 23.04
CA PHE A 150 7.72 -34.50 22.58
C PHE A 150 7.42 -33.70 21.30
N GLY A 151 7.84 -32.43 21.22
CA GLY A 151 7.69 -31.63 20.00
C GLY A 151 8.44 -32.21 18.81
N GLU A 152 9.67 -32.68 19.01
CA GLU A 152 10.45 -33.36 17.97
C GLU A 152 9.79 -34.68 17.52
N ALA A 153 9.23 -35.45 18.46
CA ALA A 153 8.55 -36.71 18.18
C ALA A 153 7.19 -36.53 17.48
N MET A 154 6.46 -35.45 17.77
CA MET A 154 5.18 -35.13 17.13
C MET A 154 5.37 -34.77 15.65
N GLY A 155 6.51 -34.11 15.34
CA GLY A 155 6.80 -33.56 14.02
C GLY A 155 5.96 -32.32 13.70
N ALA A 156 6.51 -31.39 12.91
CA ALA A 156 5.76 -30.21 12.48
C ALA A 156 4.73 -30.59 11.41
N ALA A 157 3.44 -30.41 11.71
CA ALA A 157 2.39 -30.51 10.71
C ALA A 157 2.53 -29.32 9.73
N ASN A 158 3.09 -29.57 8.54
CA ASN A 158 3.23 -28.55 7.52
C ASN A 158 1.87 -28.38 6.80
N VAL A 159 1.05 -27.47 7.30
CA VAL A 159 -0.24 -27.14 6.69
C VAL A 159 0.03 -26.22 5.51
N LYS A 160 -0.08 -26.77 4.29
CA LYS A 160 -0.09 -25.96 3.09
C LYS A 160 -1.47 -25.36 2.91
N THR A 161 -1.62 -24.09 3.26
CA THR A 161 -2.83 -23.32 2.95
C THR A 161 -3.02 -23.28 1.44
N MET A 162 -4.18 -23.75 0.98
CA MET A 162 -4.60 -23.59 -0.41
C MET A 162 -5.83 -22.70 -0.40
N ASP A 163 -5.72 -21.57 -1.07
CA ASP A 163 -6.87 -20.69 -1.29
C ASP A 163 -7.82 -21.37 -2.28
N ILE A 164 -9.06 -21.58 -1.83
CA ILE A 164 -10.18 -22.14 -2.62
C ILE A 164 -11.20 -21.04 -2.95
N SER A 165 -10.98 -19.81 -2.47
CA SER A 165 -11.85 -18.67 -2.74
C SER A 165 -11.86 -18.39 -4.24
N GLU A 166 -13.06 -18.34 -4.84
CA GLU A 166 -13.23 -17.71 -6.16
C GLU A 166 -13.32 -16.18 -6.05
N ASP A 167 -13.22 -15.62 -4.84
CA ASP A 167 -13.44 -14.20 -4.56
C ASP A 167 -12.14 -13.50 -4.12
N PRO A 168 -11.32 -13.02 -5.07
CA PRO A 168 -10.01 -12.42 -4.81
C PRO A 168 -10.07 -11.05 -4.13
N VAL A 169 -11.26 -10.56 -3.79
CA VAL A 169 -11.49 -9.15 -3.43
C VAL A 169 -10.95 -8.81 -2.05
N GLU A 170 -11.06 -9.73 -1.07
CA GLU A 170 -10.74 -9.44 0.33
C GLU A 170 -9.21 -9.38 0.59
N GLU A 171 -8.44 -10.29 0.00
CA GLU A 171 -6.97 -10.26 0.03
C GLU A 171 -6.41 -9.08 -0.79
N GLN A 172 -7.10 -8.67 -1.85
CA GLN A 172 -6.64 -7.61 -2.74
C GLN A 172 -7.12 -6.22 -2.33
N MET A 173 -7.79 -6.01 -1.20
CA MET A 173 -8.31 -4.69 -0.84
C MET A 173 -7.24 -3.58 -0.89
N GLY A 174 -6.02 -3.84 -0.43
CA GLY A 174 -4.91 -2.89 -0.55
C GLY A 174 -4.48 -2.64 -2.00
N ALA A 175 -4.46 -3.69 -2.83
CA ALA A 175 -4.17 -3.58 -4.26
C ALA A 175 -5.30 -2.86 -5.02
N ILE A 176 -6.56 -3.12 -4.69
CA ILE A 176 -7.76 -2.49 -5.25
C ILE A 176 -7.74 -1.00 -4.93
N VAL A 177 -7.49 -0.61 -3.68
CA VAL A 177 -7.38 0.80 -3.28
C VAL A 177 -6.23 1.49 -4.02
N THR A 178 -5.08 0.83 -4.15
CA THR A 178 -3.93 1.35 -4.90
C THR A 178 -4.26 1.56 -6.38
N VAL A 179 -4.92 0.58 -7.02
CA VAL A 179 -5.38 0.66 -8.41
C VAL A 179 -6.42 1.76 -8.59
N MET A 180 -7.41 1.88 -7.69
CA MET A 180 -8.42 2.94 -7.73
C MET A 180 -7.80 4.34 -7.63
N LEU A 181 -6.85 4.53 -6.70
CA LEU A 181 -6.11 5.79 -6.58
C LEU A 181 -5.30 6.10 -7.84
N GLY A 182 -4.63 5.10 -8.41
CA GLY A 182 -3.92 5.21 -9.68
C GLY A 182 -4.85 5.62 -10.83
N MET A 183 -6.01 4.96 -10.95
CA MET A 183 -7.02 5.28 -11.96
C MET A 183 -7.57 6.70 -11.80
N MET A 184 -7.83 7.14 -10.56
CA MET A 184 -8.30 8.49 -10.28
C MET A 184 -7.26 9.54 -10.68
N LEU A 185 -5.99 9.33 -10.32
CA LEU A 185 -4.88 10.21 -10.70
C LEU A 185 -4.69 10.27 -12.22
N MET A 186 -4.75 9.13 -12.90
CA MET A 186 -4.66 9.06 -14.37
C MET A 186 -5.83 9.80 -15.03
N THR A 187 -7.05 9.59 -14.57
CA THR A 187 -8.25 10.24 -15.11
C THR A 187 -8.18 11.77 -14.91
N PHE A 188 -7.70 12.21 -13.74
CA PHE A 188 -7.45 13.62 -13.46
C PHE A 188 -6.40 14.23 -14.40
N PHE A 189 -5.28 13.54 -14.61
CA PHE A 189 -4.24 13.98 -15.55
C PHE A 189 -4.75 14.08 -16.99
N ILE A 190 -5.50 13.07 -17.45
CA ILE A 190 -6.11 13.08 -18.79
C ILE A 190 -7.03 14.29 -18.96
N MET A 191 -7.87 14.60 -17.97
CA MET A 191 -8.75 15.77 -18.02
C MET A 191 -7.97 17.09 -18.09
N LEU A 192 -6.92 17.24 -17.26
CA LEU A 192 -6.07 18.43 -17.31
C LEU A 192 -5.37 18.58 -18.66
N PHE A 193 -4.81 17.49 -19.19
CA PHE A 193 -4.12 17.49 -20.47
C PHE A 193 -5.08 17.82 -21.63
N ALA A 194 -6.28 17.22 -21.63
CA ALA A 194 -7.32 17.53 -22.61
C ALA A 194 -7.74 19.01 -22.57
N GLY A 195 -7.91 19.57 -21.37
CA GLY A 195 -8.21 21.00 -21.18
C GLY A 195 -7.12 21.91 -21.75
N ASN A 196 -5.85 21.58 -21.51
CA ASN A 196 -4.72 22.32 -22.06
C ASN A 196 -4.67 22.26 -23.60
N ILE A 197 -4.90 21.08 -24.20
CA ILE A 197 -4.98 20.95 -25.67
C ILE A 197 -6.17 21.76 -26.22
N GLY A 198 -7.34 21.69 -25.58
CA GLY A 198 -8.54 22.42 -26.00
C GLY A 198 -8.34 23.94 -26.02
N GLY A 199 -7.67 24.49 -24.99
CA GLY A 199 -7.29 25.89 -24.93
C GLY A 199 -6.40 26.31 -26.11
N ARG A 200 -5.38 25.49 -26.43
CA ARG A 200 -4.46 25.74 -27.55
C ARG A 200 -5.16 25.78 -28.91
N ILE A 201 -6.15 24.90 -29.14
CA ILE A 201 -6.92 24.91 -30.39
C ILE A 201 -7.69 26.23 -30.52
N THR A 202 -8.25 26.73 -29.42
CA THR A 202 -9.01 27.99 -29.39
C THR A 202 -8.11 29.20 -29.62
N GLU A 203 -6.94 29.26 -28.97
CA GLU A 203 -5.93 30.30 -29.19
C GLU A 203 -5.44 30.29 -30.65
N GLU A 204 -5.26 29.11 -31.22
CA GLU A 204 -4.73 28.97 -32.57
C GLU A 204 -5.76 29.36 -33.62
N LYS A 205 -7.02 28.94 -33.48
CA LYS A 205 -8.11 29.35 -34.38
C LYS A 205 -8.39 30.85 -34.37
N SER A 206 -8.05 31.54 -33.28
CA SER A 206 -8.19 32.99 -33.15
C SER A 206 -6.91 33.77 -33.53
N SER A 207 -5.83 33.08 -33.89
CA SER A 207 -4.52 33.69 -34.15
C SER A 207 -4.26 33.93 -35.63
N ARG A 208 -3.88 35.18 -35.96
CA ARG A 208 -3.40 35.58 -37.30
C ARG A 208 -2.15 34.79 -37.74
N VAL A 209 -1.44 34.15 -36.82
CA VAL A 209 -0.26 33.30 -37.13
C VAL A 209 -0.64 32.10 -38.01
N VAL A 210 -1.83 31.52 -37.84
CA VAL A 210 -2.26 30.35 -38.62
C VAL A 210 -2.60 30.72 -40.05
N GLU A 211 -3.21 31.88 -40.28
CA GLU A 211 -3.54 32.39 -41.62
C GLU A 211 -2.26 32.51 -42.47
N ILE A 212 -1.18 33.00 -41.87
CA ILE A 212 0.14 33.13 -42.52
C ILE A 212 0.76 31.76 -42.83
N ILE A 213 0.63 30.80 -41.90
CA ILE A 213 1.17 29.44 -42.09
C ILE A 213 0.39 28.72 -43.21
N LEU A 214 -0.94 28.76 -43.20
CA LEU A 214 -1.77 28.13 -44.23
C LEU A 214 -1.64 28.80 -45.61
N ALA A 215 -1.22 30.07 -45.67
CA ALA A 215 -0.84 30.71 -46.93
C ALA A 215 0.47 30.15 -47.53
N SER A 216 1.27 29.44 -46.73
CA SER A 216 2.63 29.00 -47.08
C SER A 216 2.75 27.47 -47.26
N VAL A 217 1.81 26.67 -46.72
CA VAL A 217 1.84 25.20 -46.75
C VAL A 217 0.46 24.60 -46.97
N ARG A 218 0.40 23.36 -47.52
CA ARG A 218 -0.87 22.65 -47.70
C ARG A 218 -1.55 22.35 -46.36
N PRO A 219 -2.88 22.54 -46.25
CA PRO A 219 -3.62 22.31 -44.99
C PRO A 219 -3.49 20.89 -44.42
N LEU A 220 -3.48 19.86 -45.27
CA LEU A 220 -3.35 18.46 -44.82
C LEU A 220 -1.98 18.16 -44.21
N ASP A 221 -0.90 18.69 -44.79
CA ASP A 221 0.46 18.50 -44.25
C ASP A 221 0.63 19.21 -42.90
N PHE A 222 -0.02 20.37 -42.75
CA PHE A 222 -0.06 21.10 -41.49
C PHE A 222 -0.81 20.31 -40.41
N LEU A 223 -2.01 19.80 -40.73
CA LEU A 223 -2.79 18.98 -39.79
C LEU A 223 -2.08 17.68 -39.41
N ALA A 224 -1.44 17.00 -40.37
CA ALA A 224 -0.68 15.78 -40.11
C ALA A 224 0.51 16.03 -39.17
N GLY A 225 1.28 17.10 -39.42
CA GLY A 225 2.38 17.49 -38.53
C GLY A 225 1.89 17.81 -37.12
N LYS A 226 0.74 18.49 -37.01
CA LYS A 226 0.14 18.86 -35.72
C LYS A 226 -0.36 17.66 -34.92
N LEU A 227 -0.99 16.70 -35.58
CA LEU A 227 -1.44 15.45 -34.96
C LEU A 227 -0.23 14.66 -34.43
N ILE A 228 0.78 14.43 -35.26
CA ILE A 228 1.99 13.68 -34.89
C ILE A 228 2.70 14.34 -33.71
N GLY A 229 2.86 15.67 -33.75
CA GLY A 229 3.51 16.42 -32.67
C GLY A 229 2.79 16.26 -31.33
N ASN A 230 1.47 16.42 -31.29
CA ASN A 230 0.69 16.27 -30.06
C ASN A 230 0.64 14.81 -29.57
N THR A 231 0.58 13.83 -30.48
CA THR A 231 0.63 12.40 -30.10
C THR A 231 1.96 12.05 -29.44
N ILE A 232 3.09 12.49 -30.00
CA ILE A 232 4.41 12.24 -29.41
C ILE A 232 4.50 12.86 -28.01
N VAL A 233 4.02 14.10 -27.84
CA VAL A 233 4.03 14.76 -26.53
C VAL A 233 3.15 13.99 -25.52
N GLY A 234 1.95 13.56 -25.93
CA GLY A 234 1.07 12.77 -25.08
C GLY A 234 1.71 11.45 -24.63
N LEU A 235 2.39 10.76 -25.56
CA LEU A 235 3.06 9.48 -25.30
C LEU A 235 4.25 9.62 -24.34
N VAL A 236 4.98 10.74 -24.40
CA VAL A 236 6.09 11.02 -23.48
C VAL A 236 5.59 11.47 -22.10
N ALA A 237 4.43 12.12 -22.04
CA ALA A 237 3.87 12.68 -20.82
C ALA A 237 2.98 11.71 -20.02
N THR A 238 2.62 10.56 -20.59
CA THR A 238 1.81 9.50 -19.97
C THR A 238 2.72 8.38 -19.49
#